data_AF-A0A1Z8NAF5-F1
#
_entry.id   AF-A0A1Z8NAF5-F1
#
_cell.length_a   1.000
_cell.length_b   1.000
_cell.length_c   1.000
_cell.angle_alpha   90.00
_cell.angle_beta   90.00
_cell.angle_gamma   90.00
#
_symmetry.space_group_name_H-M   'P 1'
#
loop_
_entity.id
_entity.type
_entity.pdbx_description
1 polymer ?
#
loop_
_entity_poly.entity_id
_entity_poly.type
_entity_poly.pdbx_seq_one_letter_code
_entity_poly.pdbx_strand_id
1 'polypeptide(L)'
;MKALILFILFCVILHGCSNSVKSNSKPETNLVKKQTTQEKEAIAALTKLQLNADIKNSIYLTYAHTNHNQLPSDSSFTISQETFRSVLFHYVKIHHKNIPDEKRANWVDASVKAKNTFDVYYCRDKTKKVVNKDGLPHSGTWILPDVLNRDIVIIWRRP
;
A
#
# COMPACT_ATOMS: atom_id res chain seq x y z
N MET A 1 5.62 -5.87 69.26
CA MET A 1 5.31 -6.15 67.84
C MET A 1 6.64 -6.18 67.09
N LYS A 2 7.49 -7.18 67.33
CA LYS A 2 7.64 -8.45 66.58
C LYS A 2 7.78 -8.24 65.06
N ALA A 3 9.04 -8.18 64.62
CA ALA A 3 9.50 -8.33 63.26
C ALA A 3 9.35 -9.80 62.77
N LEU A 4 9.02 -9.99 61.50
CA LEU A 4 9.06 -11.26 60.75
C LEU A 4 9.01 -10.84 59.26
N ILE A 5 10.08 -10.70 58.47
CA ILE A 5 11.23 -11.55 58.11
C ILE A 5 10.84 -12.96 57.62
N LEU A 6 10.86 -13.08 56.29
CA LEU A 6 11.28 -14.20 55.45
C LEU A 6 10.50 -15.53 55.45
N PHE A 7 10.68 -16.24 54.32
CA PHE A 7 10.31 -17.62 53.98
C PHE A 7 8.86 -17.88 53.56
N ILE A 8 8.57 -17.75 52.26
CA ILE A 8 8.04 -18.87 51.46
C ILE A 8 8.66 -18.81 50.05
N LEU A 9 9.86 -19.34 49.92
CA LEU A 9 10.34 -19.98 48.69
C LEU A 9 10.05 -21.48 48.84
N PHE A 10 9.72 -22.10 47.70
CA PHE A 10 9.86 -23.53 47.38
C PHE A 10 8.73 -24.51 47.74
N CYS A 11 8.49 -25.38 46.76
CA CYS A 11 7.56 -26.52 46.68
C CYS A 11 6.13 -26.11 46.32
N VAL A 12 5.65 -26.29 45.09
CA VAL A 12 5.51 -27.59 44.43
C VAL A 12 5.80 -27.50 42.92
N ILE A 13 6.85 -28.19 42.50
CA ILE A 13 7.08 -28.65 41.13
C ILE A 13 6.20 -29.89 40.92
N LEU A 14 5.79 -30.13 39.67
CA LEU A 14 5.23 -31.37 39.09
C LEU A 14 3.71 -31.41 38.93
N HIS A 15 3.24 -31.01 37.74
CA HIS A 15 2.31 -31.69 36.82
C HIS A 15 2.56 -30.98 35.49
N GLY A 16 3.15 -31.55 34.44
CA GLY A 16 2.98 -32.87 33.84
C GLY A 16 2.84 -32.60 32.35
N CYS A 17 3.82 -33.01 31.54
CA CYS A 17 3.81 -32.85 30.09
C CYS A 17 2.74 -33.75 29.46
N SER A 18 1.87 -33.21 28.62
CA SER A 18 1.00 -33.92 27.65
C SER A 18 0.30 -32.81 26.83
N ASN A 19 0.45 -32.59 25.53
CA ASN A 19 0.77 -33.47 24.41
C ASN A 19 1.64 -32.72 23.38
N SER A 20 2.72 -33.34 22.93
CA SER A 20 3.36 -32.97 21.68
C SER A 20 2.49 -33.48 20.52
N VAL A 21 1.60 -32.63 20.01
CA VAL A 21 1.04 -32.84 18.68
C VAL A 21 2.20 -32.64 17.70
N LYS A 22 2.79 -33.75 17.23
CA LYS A 22 3.68 -33.77 16.08
C LYS A 22 2.88 -33.35 14.85
N SER A 23 2.74 -32.04 14.65
CA SER A 23 2.39 -31.49 13.34
C SER A 23 3.59 -31.69 12.44
N ASN A 24 3.54 -32.70 11.58
CA ASN A 24 4.45 -32.89 10.46
C ASN A 24 4.14 -31.89 9.33
N SER A 25 3.87 -30.62 9.66
CA SER A 25 3.94 -29.54 8.69
C SER A 25 5.42 -29.25 8.45
N LYS A 26 5.96 -29.87 7.40
CA LYS A 26 7.19 -29.43 6.72
C LYS A 26 7.16 -27.90 6.73
N PRO A 27 8.18 -27.20 7.24
CA PRO A 27 8.19 -25.75 7.14
C PRO A 27 8.12 -25.45 5.66
N GLU A 28 6.98 -24.90 5.21
CA GLU A 28 6.95 -24.21 3.93
C GLU A 28 8.02 -23.15 4.08
N THR A 29 9.14 -23.41 3.43
CA THR A 29 10.16 -22.42 3.22
C THR A 29 9.43 -21.37 2.41
N ASN A 30 8.99 -20.31 3.09
CA ASN A 30 8.60 -19.06 2.48
C ASN A 30 9.84 -18.58 1.73
N LEU A 31 10.06 -19.14 0.54
CA LEU A 31 11.02 -18.67 -0.43
C LEU A 31 10.56 -17.25 -0.71
N VAL A 32 11.23 -16.29 -0.08
CA VAL A 32 11.07 -14.88 -0.38
C VAL A 32 11.22 -14.76 -1.89
N LYS A 33 10.09 -14.65 -2.60
CA LYS A 33 10.07 -14.62 -4.06
C LYS A 33 10.95 -13.45 -4.46
N LYS A 34 12.08 -13.76 -5.08
CA LYS A 34 13.03 -12.74 -5.51
C LYS A 34 12.30 -11.84 -6.52
N GLN A 35 12.22 -10.54 -6.20
CA GLN A 35 11.62 -9.57 -7.12
C GLN A 35 12.38 -9.56 -8.44
N THR A 36 11.63 -9.53 -9.54
CA THR A 36 12.17 -9.36 -10.88
C THR A 36 12.75 -7.96 -11.06
N THR A 37 13.55 -7.76 -12.10
CA THR A 37 14.07 -6.43 -12.46
C THR A 37 12.93 -5.43 -12.71
N GLN A 38 11.89 -5.85 -13.44
CA GLN A 38 10.72 -5.02 -13.72
C GLN A 38 9.96 -4.60 -12.45
N GLU A 39 9.77 -5.53 -11.50
CA GLU A 39 9.09 -5.22 -10.23
C GLU A 39 9.88 -4.19 -9.42
N LYS A 40 11.22 -4.30 -9.40
CA LYS A 40 12.08 -3.32 -8.72
C LYS A 40 12.03 -1.95 -9.39
N GLU A 41 12.04 -1.90 -10.71
CA GLU A 41 11.90 -0.66 -11.47
C GLU A 41 10.56 0.01 -11.23
N ALA A 42 9.47 -0.77 -11.19
CA ALA A 42 8.14 -0.26 -10.93
C ALA A 42 8.03 0.37 -9.52
N ILE A 43 8.55 -0.30 -8.49
CA ILE A 43 8.60 0.26 -7.12
C ILE A 43 9.48 1.51 -7.07
N ALA A 44 10.65 1.49 -7.71
CA ALA A 44 11.55 2.64 -7.75
C ALA A 44 10.86 3.84 -8.40
N ALA A 45 10.17 3.64 -9.51
CA ALA A 45 9.41 4.68 -10.19
C ALA A 45 8.24 5.21 -9.34
N LEU A 46 7.47 4.34 -8.69
CA LEU A 46 6.40 4.75 -7.76
C LEU A 46 6.97 5.58 -6.60
N THR A 47 8.14 5.20 -6.09
CA THR A 47 8.85 5.96 -5.06
C THR A 47 9.30 7.32 -5.58
N LYS A 48 9.76 7.42 -6.83
CA LYS A 48 10.08 8.72 -7.45
C LYS A 48 8.84 9.61 -7.58
N LEU A 49 7.69 9.05 -7.98
CA LEU A 49 6.42 9.78 -8.01
C LEU A 49 6.04 10.31 -6.62
N GLN A 50 6.16 9.49 -5.56
CA GLN A 50 5.93 9.94 -4.18
C GLN A 50 6.85 11.08 -3.76
N LEU A 51 8.16 10.93 -3.98
CA LEU A 51 9.17 11.86 -3.48
C LEU A 51 9.20 13.21 -4.21
N ASN A 52 8.68 13.27 -5.44
CA ASN A 52 8.78 14.45 -6.30
C ASN A 52 7.43 15.13 -6.57
N ALA A 53 6.38 14.77 -5.83
CA ALA A 53 5.10 15.46 -5.95
C ALA A 53 5.20 16.88 -5.38
N ASP A 54 4.62 17.86 -6.08
CA ASP A 54 4.56 19.26 -5.68
C ASP A 54 3.83 19.44 -4.33
N ILE A 55 2.84 18.57 -4.07
CA ILE A 55 2.08 18.54 -2.81
C ILE A 55 2.48 17.30 -2.02
N LYS A 56 3.01 17.51 -0.81
CA LYS A 56 3.41 16.42 0.09
C LYS A 56 2.21 15.50 0.41
N ASN A 57 2.48 14.20 0.38
CA ASN A 57 1.52 13.13 0.65
C ASN A 57 0.29 13.16 -0.27
N SER A 58 0.42 13.72 -1.49
CA SER A 58 -0.62 13.62 -2.51
C SER A 58 -0.60 12.26 -3.20
N ILE A 59 0.57 11.62 -3.29
CA ILE A 59 0.72 10.20 -3.63
C ILE A 59 1.71 9.57 -2.67
N TYR A 60 1.41 8.40 -2.14
CA TYR A 60 2.30 7.68 -1.23
C TYR A 60 2.09 6.17 -1.24
N LEU A 61 3.13 5.45 -0.82
CA LEU A 61 3.16 4.00 -0.71
C LEU A 61 3.12 3.58 0.76
N THR A 62 2.31 2.56 1.08
CA THR A 62 2.30 1.89 2.39
C THR A 62 2.57 0.39 2.23
N TYR A 63 2.65 -0.37 3.32
CA TYR A 63 2.61 -1.84 3.22
C TYR A 63 1.26 -2.30 2.65
N ALA A 64 1.26 -3.45 1.98
CA ALA A 64 0.04 -4.02 1.44
C ALA A 64 -1.01 -4.23 2.53
N HIS A 65 -2.28 -3.96 2.19
CA HIS A 65 -3.44 -4.09 3.06
C HIS A 65 -3.33 -3.29 4.36
N THR A 66 -2.68 -2.13 4.29
CA THR A 66 -2.69 -1.20 5.42
C THR A 66 -4.12 -0.72 5.65
N ASN A 67 -4.52 -0.59 6.92
CA ASN A 67 -5.81 0.02 7.25
C ASN A 67 -5.72 1.54 7.04
N HIS A 68 -6.26 2.02 5.92
CA HIS A 68 -6.30 3.44 5.59
C HIS A 68 -7.52 4.11 6.22
N ASN A 69 -7.36 5.32 6.77
CA ASN A 69 -8.46 6.07 7.41
C ASN A 69 -9.66 6.33 6.48
N GLN A 70 -9.47 6.21 5.17
CA GLN A 70 -10.50 6.40 4.17
C GLN A 70 -11.36 5.14 3.93
N LEU A 71 -11.02 4.01 4.56
CA LEU A 71 -11.81 2.79 4.48
C LEU A 71 -12.94 2.79 5.54
N PRO A 72 -14.12 2.20 5.24
CA PRO A 72 -14.47 1.51 3.98
C PRO A 72 -14.64 2.49 2.81
N SER A 73 -14.27 2.05 1.60
CA SER A 73 -14.41 2.84 0.38
C SER A 73 -15.88 3.02 -0.02
N ASP A 74 -16.21 4.15 -0.64
CA ASP A 74 -17.56 4.41 -1.16
C ASP A 74 -17.89 3.51 -2.36
N SER A 75 -16.89 3.11 -3.14
CA SER A 75 -17.03 2.16 -4.25
C SER A 75 -15.69 1.51 -4.58
N SER A 76 -15.74 0.42 -5.34
CA SER A 76 -14.56 -0.24 -5.87
C SER A 76 -14.74 -0.58 -7.35
N PHE A 77 -13.64 -0.62 -8.08
CA PHE A 77 -13.61 -1.03 -9.48
C PHE A 77 -12.21 -1.52 -9.86
N THR A 78 -12.12 -2.32 -10.92
CA THR A 78 -10.85 -2.81 -11.46
C THR A 78 -10.53 -2.06 -12.75
N ILE A 79 -9.29 -1.62 -12.92
CA ILE A 79 -8.80 -0.94 -14.13
C ILE A 79 -7.66 -1.72 -14.77
N SER A 80 -7.50 -1.54 -16.08
CA SER A 80 -6.35 -2.07 -16.81
C SER A 80 -5.07 -1.28 -16.50
N GLN A 81 -3.91 -1.86 -16.81
CA GLN A 81 -2.63 -1.15 -16.79
C GLN A 81 -2.63 0.12 -17.65
N GLU A 82 -3.25 0.08 -18.84
CA GLU A 82 -3.35 1.23 -19.75
C GLU A 82 -4.22 2.34 -19.15
N THR A 83 -5.34 1.97 -18.55
CA THR A 83 -6.22 2.89 -17.83
C THR A 83 -5.46 3.54 -16.67
N PHE A 84 -4.74 2.76 -15.87
CA PHE A 84 -3.93 3.30 -14.77
C PHE A 84 -2.81 4.21 -15.26
N ARG A 85 -2.20 3.88 -16.41
CA ARG A 85 -1.23 4.74 -17.10
C ARG A 85 -1.83 6.11 -17.44
N SER A 86 -3.00 6.14 -18.09
CA SER A 86 -3.70 7.39 -18.42
C SER A 86 -4.01 8.23 -17.17
N VAL A 87 -4.48 7.56 -16.11
CA VAL A 87 -4.78 8.20 -14.81
C VAL A 87 -3.52 8.81 -14.20
N LEU A 88 -2.42 8.07 -14.12
CA LEU A 88 -1.16 8.57 -13.58
C LEU A 88 -0.58 9.71 -14.43
N PHE A 89 -0.66 9.65 -15.76
CA PHE A 89 -0.27 10.77 -16.62
C PHE A 89 -1.05 12.04 -16.32
N HIS A 90 -2.37 11.91 -16.15
CA HIS A 90 -3.20 13.04 -15.77
C HIS A 90 -2.81 13.58 -14.38
N TYR A 91 -2.58 12.68 -13.43
CA TYR A 91 -2.15 13.03 -12.08
C TYR A 91 -0.83 13.80 -12.06
N VAL A 92 0.22 13.29 -12.72
CA VAL A 92 1.55 13.92 -12.70
C VAL A 92 1.59 15.25 -13.46
N LYS A 93 0.71 15.44 -14.45
CA LYS A 93 0.54 16.74 -15.11
C LYS A 93 0.04 17.82 -14.14
N ILE A 94 -0.77 17.44 -13.15
CA ILE A 94 -1.34 18.36 -12.15
C ILE A 94 -0.38 18.54 -10.98
N HIS A 95 0.30 17.47 -10.55
CA HIS A 95 1.00 17.37 -9.26
C HIS A 95 2.52 17.25 -9.32
N HIS A 96 3.12 17.28 -10.51
CA HIS A 96 4.58 17.23 -10.69
C HIS A 96 5.04 18.30 -11.67
N LYS A 97 4.48 19.52 -11.60
CA LYS A 97 4.67 20.61 -12.57
C LYS A 97 6.14 20.98 -12.77
N ASN A 98 6.96 20.83 -11.72
CA ASN A 98 8.39 21.15 -11.74
C ASN A 98 9.28 20.04 -12.32
N ILE A 99 8.70 18.88 -12.66
CA ILE A 99 9.43 17.76 -13.25
C ILE A 99 9.25 17.77 -14.78
N PRO A 100 10.34 17.63 -15.57
CA PRO A 100 10.26 17.56 -17.02
C PRO A 100 9.33 16.43 -17.52
N ASP A 101 8.61 16.69 -18.61
CA ASP A 101 7.63 15.78 -19.20
C ASP A 101 8.18 14.38 -19.44
N GLU A 102 9.38 14.28 -20.02
CA GLU A 102 10.05 13.02 -20.29
C GLU A 102 10.30 12.20 -19.00
N LYS A 103 10.76 12.85 -17.93
CA LYS A 103 10.98 12.17 -16.65
C LYS A 103 9.67 11.69 -16.03
N ARG A 104 8.61 12.52 -16.12
CA ARG A 104 7.27 12.11 -15.66
C ARG A 104 6.77 10.90 -16.43
N ALA A 105 6.90 10.91 -17.76
CA ALA A 105 6.50 9.79 -18.61
C ALA A 105 7.25 8.51 -18.27
N ASN A 106 8.57 8.57 -18.11
CA ASN A 106 9.38 7.42 -17.76
C ASN A 106 8.99 6.81 -16.40
N TRP A 107 8.70 7.65 -15.40
CA TRP A 107 8.24 7.15 -14.11
C TRP A 107 6.85 6.52 -14.21
N VAL A 108 5.90 7.16 -14.90
CA VAL A 108 4.57 6.59 -15.10
C VAL A 108 4.66 5.23 -15.81
N ASP A 109 5.41 5.17 -16.91
CA ASP A 109 5.54 3.96 -17.73
C ASP A 109 6.21 2.80 -16.99
N ALA A 110 7.17 3.09 -16.11
CA ALA A 110 7.77 2.08 -15.24
C ALA A 110 6.84 1.67 -14.11
N SER A 111 6.15 2.61 -13.46
CA SER A 111 5.24 2.35 -12.34
C SER A 111 4.09 1.42 -12.70
N VAL A 112 3.48 1.60 -13.88
CA VAL A 112 2.30 0.83 -14.28
C VAL A 112 2.62 -0.64 -14.56
N LYS A 113 3.89 -0.96 -14.88
CA LYS A 113 4.38 -2.33 -15.10
C LYS A 113 4.39 -3.21 -13.86
N ALA A 114 3.95 -2.69 -12.72
CA ALA A 114 3.80 -3.45 -11.49
C ALA A 114 2.76 -4.58 -11.63
N LYS A 115 1.65 -4.34 -12.35
CA LYS A 115 0.56 -5.31 -12.56
C LYS A 115 -0.14 -5.04 -13.89
N ASN A 116 -0.79 -6.06 -14.45
CA ASN A 116 -1.61 -5.91 -15.66
C ASN A 116 -3.00 -5.29 -15.37
N THR A 117 -3.49 -5.48 -14.15
CA THR A 117 -4.76 -4.95 -13.65
C THR A 117 -4.61 -4.44 -12.23
N PHE A 118 -5.43 -3.46 -11.87
CA PHE A 118 -5.39 -2.81 -10.58
C PHE A 118 -6.81 -2.72 -10.01
N ASP A 119 -6.99 -3.25 -8.81
CA ASP A 119 -8.17 -2.94 -8.03
C ASP A 119 -8.02 -1.55 -7.43
N VAL A 120 -9.12 -0.80 -7.43
CA VAL A 120 -9.16 0.57 -6.94
C VAL A 120 -10.29 0.67 -5.93
N TYR A 121 -9.94 1.08 -4.73
CA TYR A 121 -10.90 1.49 -3.70
C TYR A 121 -11.00 3.01 -3.73
N TYR A 122 -12.18 3.50 -4.12
CA TYR A 122 -12.45 4.92 -4.28
C TYR A 122 -13.19 5.49 -3.08
N CYS A 123 -12.63 6.54 -2.50
CA CYS A 123 -13.22 7.29 -1.41
C CYS A 123 -13.46 8.73 -1.87
N ARG A 124 -14.74 9.13 -1.92
CA ARG A 124 -15.19 10.44 -2.36
C ARG A 124 -14.85 11.49 -1.31
N ASP A 125 -14.29 12.61 -1.77
CA ASP A 125 -14.22 13.83 -0.96
C ASP A 125 -15.63 14.45 -0.88
N LYS A 126 -16.33 14.24 0.24
CA LYS A 126 -17.70 14.74 0.45
C LYS A 126 -17.81 16.27 0.37
N THR A 127 -16.70 16.99 0.51
CA THR A 127 -16.68 18.46 0.43
C THR A 127 -16.58 18.98 -1.00
N LYS A 128 -16.30 18.12 -1.99
CA LYS A 128 -16.05 18.51 -3.38
C LYS A 128 -16.98 17.78 -4.33
N LYS A 129 -17.29 18.45 -5.45
CA LYS A 129 -17.95 17.80 -6.58
C LYS A 129 -17.02 16.75 -7.18
N VAL A 130 -17.58 15.57 -7.47
CA VAL A 130 -16.86 14.50 -8.18
C VAL A 130 -16.52 15.00 -9.57
N VAL A 131 -15.24 14.88 -9.93
CA VAL A 131 -14.77 15.15 -11.29
C VAL A 131 -14.58 13.79 -11.96
N ASN A 132 -15.38 13.51 -12.98
CA ASN A 132 -15.24 12.29 -13.78
C ASN A 132 -14.54 12.59 -15.09
N LYS A 133 -13.65 11.68 -15.49
CA LYS A 133 -13.03 11.67 -16.82
C LYS A 133 -13.01 10.23 -17.30
N ASP A 134 -13.46 10.02 -18.54
CA ASP A 134 -13.52 8.68 -19.16
C ASP A 134 -14.28 7.65 -18.29
N GLY A 135 -15.31 8.12 -17.58
CA GLY A 135 -16.12 7.31 -16.66
C GLY A 135 -15.51 7.05 -15.28
N LEU A 136 -14.31 7.56 -14.98
CA LEU A 136 -13.59 7.33 -13.73
C LEU A 136 -13.48 8.60 -12.86
N PRO A 137 -13.54 8.48 -11.53
CA PRO A 137 -13.49 9.63 -10.63
C PRO A 137 -12.06 10.17 -10.45
N HIS A 138 -11.67 11.21 -11.18
CA HIS A 138 -10.38 11.92 -11.04
C HIS A 138 -10.44 12.96 -9.91
N SER A 139 -10.93 12.53 -8.74
CA SER A 139 -11.11 13.32 -7.52
C SER A 139 -11.06 12.40 -6.29
N GLY A 140 -11.05 12.96 -5.07
CA GLY A 140 -11.06 12.16 -3.84
C GLY A 140 -9.76 11.38 -3.62
N THR A 141 -9.88 10.18 -3.07
CA THR A 141 -8.75 9.29 -2.79
C THR A 141 -8.95 7.94 -3.49
N TRP A 142 -7.91 7.49 -4.19
CA TRP A 142 -7.81 6.15 -4.73
C TRP A 142 -6.80 5.36 -3.90
N ILE A 143 -7.18 4.16 -3.48
CA ILE A 143 -6.29 3.21 -2.82
C ILE A 143 -6.21 1.99 -3.74
N LEU A 144 -5.01 1.66 -4.20
CA LEU A 144 -4.74 0.51 -5.03
C LEU A 144 -3.98 -0.50 -4.18
N PRO A 145 -4.68 -1.51 -3.61
CA PRO A 145 -4.06 -2.44 -2.69
C PRO A 145 -3.16 -3.45 -3.42
N ASP A 146 -2.21 -4.00 -2.67
CA ASP A 146 -1.39 -5.14 -3.09
C ASP A 146 -0.75 -4.99 -4.48
N VAL A 147 -0.08 -3.85 -4.66
CA VAL A 147 0.81 -3.58 -5.79
C VAL A 147 2.24 -3.88 -5.36
N LEU A 148 2.70 -5.10 -5.63
CA LEU A 148 4.04 -5.57 -5.25
C LEU A 148 4.29 -5.49 -3.74
N ASN A 149 3.35 -5.99 -2.93
CA ASN A 149 3.36 -5.92 -1.47
C ASN A 149 3.34 -4.48 -0.92
N ARG A 150 2.75 -3.54 -1.66
CA ARG A 150 2.51 -2.15 -1.25
C ARG A 150 1.08 -1.74 -1.59
N ASP A 151 0.50 -0.82 -0.83
CA ASP A 151 -0.66 -0.09 -1.33
C ASP A 151 -0.18 1.22 -1.95
N ILE A 152 -0.79 1.62 -3.06
CA ILE A 152 -0.61 2.96 -3.64
C ILE A 152 -1.81 3.80 -3.23
N VAL A 153 -1.57 4.94 -2.58
CA VAL A 153 -2.61 5.90 -2.27
C VAL A 153 -2.41 7.15 -3.09
N ILE A 154 -3.43 7.55 -3.83
CA ILE A 154 -3.47 8.76 -4.66
C ILE A 154 -4.58 9.66 -4.14
N ILE A 155 -4.23 10.87 -3.71
CA ILE A 155 -5.15 11.90 -3.25
C ILE A 155 -5.18 13.01 -4.28
N TRP A 156 -6.30 13.12 -4.98
CA TRP A 156 -6.58 14.15 -5.98
C TRP A 156 -6.87 15.48 -5.30
N ARG A 157 -5.81 16.20 -4.89
CA ARG A 157 -5.94 17.56 -4.38
C ARG A 157 -6.10 18.52 -5.55
N ARG A 158 -6.84 19.62 -5.37
CA ARG A 158 -6.69 20.74 -6.31
C ARG A 158 -5.42 21.50 -5.90
N PRO A 159 -4.55 21.89 -6.83
CA PRO A 159 -3.51 22.88 -6.55
C PRO A 159 -4.13 24.20 -6.07
#